data_AF-A0A7V6SS11-F1
#
_entry.id   AF-A0A7V6SS11-F1
#
_cell.length_a   1.000
_cell.length_b   1.000
_cell.length_c   1.000
_cell.angle_alpha   90.00
_cell.angle_beta   90.00
_cell.angle_gamma   90.00
#
_symmetry.space_group_name_H-M   'P 1'
#
loop_
_entity.id
_entity.type
_entity.pdbx_description
1 polymer ?
#
loop_
_entity_poly.entity_id
_entity_poly.type
_entity_poly.pdbx_seq_one_letter_code
_entity_poly.pdbx_strand_id
1 'polypeptide(L)'
;MKTRWMYLVPGILMLAAILIATPSGLPQADQAIYEAAIAFDENHVINSFPSYSIQDYTFRFFDGTHDYVIRDRNISKEKPFLRSLAATTVQVEGEWQVLVPTIERMNSTLSFLGKGQDLSSIDSDALQVATLWHEGFHSYQMTHFEENLAKYMYLHDMPENIESFVAEYIDADEHLKKDYLQAEQILDTAIASKNLEETKRLASEFLDVYYSRRENLTEKARQMESLYEMIEGSAQYIESLIYRAQAGEEAYQEYYMTTDTVAANGISKYYTMGRKICLVLDKLSPDWSKDFDFSVGLAELLAKNIEEER
;
A
#
# COMPACT_ATOMS: atom_id res chain seq x y z
N MET A 1 47.76 30.29 34.07
CA MET A 1 47.30 30.15 32.67
C MET A 1 47.32 28.72 32.10
N LYS A 2 47.93 27.72 32.75
CA LYS A 2 48.00 26.33 32.22
C LYS A 2 46.74 25.46 32.46
N THR A 3 45.87 25.83 33.39
CA THR A 3 44.73 24.99 33.81
C THR A 3 43.47 25.13 32.96
N ARG A 4 43.30 26.24 32.22
CA ARG A 4 42.11 26.47 31.37
C ARG A 4 42.13 25.68 30.05
N TRP A 5 43.31 25.37 29.52
CA TRP A 5 43.48 24.57 28.31
C TRP A 5 43.23 23.07 28.54
N MET A 6 43.40 22.60 29.78
CA MET A 6 43.32 21.19 30.14
C MET A 6 41.87 20.64 30.16
N TYR A 7 40.86 21.51 30.24
CA TYR A 7 39.43 21.15 30.18
C TYR A 7 38.77 21.48 28.83
N LEU A 8 39.40 22.34 28.03
CA LEU A 8 38.92 22.70 26.69
C LEU A 8 39.17 21.57 25.67
N VAL A 9 40.31 20.90 25.77
CA VAL A 9 40.69 19.80 24.85
C VAL A 9 39.82 18.55 25.03
N PRO A 10 39.55 18.06 26.26
CA PRO A 10 38.61 16.94 26.45
C PRO A 10 37.18 17.30 26.05
N GLY A 11 36.74 18.55 26.28
CA GLY A 11 35.40 19.01 25.89
C GLY A 11 35.20 19.06 24.38
N ILE A 12 36.20 19.53 23.62
CA ILE A 12 36.18 19.54 22.15
C ILE A 12 36.29 18.11 21.59
N LEU A 13 37.12 17.25 22.18
CA LEU A 13 37.21 15.84 21.78
C LEU A 13 35.93 15.06 22.08
N MET A 14 35.24 15.39 23.18
CA MET A 14 33.96 14.78 23.52
C MET A 14 32.84 15.28 22.60
N LEU A 15 32.82 16.58 22.25
CA LEU A 15 31.91 17.11 21.23
C LEU A 15 32.18 16.53 19.83
N ALA A 16 33.45 16.36 19.45
CA ALA A 16 33.83 15.68 18.21
C ALA A 16 33.46 14.20 18.26
N ALA A 17 33.65 13.51 19.39
CA ALA A 17 33.21 12.13 19.56
C ALA A 17 31.68 11.99 19.53
N ILE A 18 30.92 12.96 20.04
CA ILE A 18 29.46 13.02 19.96
C ILE A 18 29.00 13.35 18.52
N LEU A 19 29.73 14.17 17.77
CA LEU A 19 29.46 14.47 16.36
C LEU A 19 29.86 13.31 15.42
N ILE A 20 30.82 12.48 15.83
CA ILE A 20 31.22 11.25 15.14
C ILE A 20 30.32 10.07 15.54
N ALA A 21 29.80 10.06 16.78
CA ALA A 21 28.93 9.01 17.32
C ALA A 21 27.43 9.33 17.21
N THR A 22 27.04 10.52 16.75
CA THR A 22 25.66 10.76 16.33
C THR A 22 25.48 9.99 15.03
N PRO A 23 24.56 9.01 14.95
CA PRO A 23 24.31 8.30 13.72
C PRO A 23 23.88 9.34 12.67
N SER A 24 24.76 9.65 11.73
CA SER A 24 24.48 10.57 10.63
C SER A 24 23.65 9.89 9.53
N GLY A 25 23.51 8.56 9.61
CA GLY A 25 22.73 7.74 8.70
C GLY A 25 21.41 7.27 9.29
N LEU A 26 20.59 6.70 8.41
CA LEU A 26 19.36 6.01 8.73
C LEU A 26 19.60 4.97 9.85
N PRO A 27 18.69 4.77 10.83
CA PRO A 27 18.88 3.74 11.84
C PRO A 27 19.04 2.34 11.23
N GLN A 28 19.79 1.47 11.91
CA GLN A 28 20.13 0.14 11.36
C GLN A 28 18.89 -0.74 11.12
N ALA A 29 17.85 -0.60 11.94
CA ALA A 29 16.60 -1.34 11.76
C ALA A 29 15.91 -0.93 10.44
N ASP A 30 15.79 0.38 10.18
CA ASP A 30 15.23 0.90 8.93
C ASP A 30 16.06 0.49 7.70
N GLN A 31 17.39 0.49 7.81
CA GLN A 31 18.27 -0.03 6.76
C GLN A 31 18.01 -1.52 6.50
N ALA A 32 17.83 -2.33 7.55
CA ALA A 32 17.57 -3.76 7.40
C ALA A 32 16.23 -4.04 6.70
N ILE A 33 15.18 -3.27 7.01
CA ILE A 33 13.90 -3.35 6.32
C ILE A 33 14.03 -2.93 4.85
N TYR A 34 14.75 -1.85 4.57
CA TYR A 34 14.99 -1.42 3.20
C TYR A 34 15.76 -2.50 2.41
N GLU A 35 16.87 -3.02 2.92
CA GLU A 35 17.64 -4.08 2.25
C GLU A 35 16.83 -5.38 2.09
N ALA A 36 15.95 -5.71 3.05
CA ALA A 36 15.02 -6.84 2.89
C ALA A 36 14.04 -6.60 1.74
N ALA A 37 13.48 -5.39 1.62
CA ALA A 37 12.61 -5.02 0.51
C ALA A 37 13.33 -5.11 -0.85
N ILE A 38 14.58 -4.64 -0.93
CA ILE A 38 15.41 -4.76 -2.13
C ILE A 38 15.69 -6.24 -2.48
N ALA A 39 15.93 -7.09 -1.48
CA ALA A 39 16.18 -8.51 -1.72
C ALA A 39 14.99 -9.22 -2.39
N PHE A 40 13.74 -8.83 -2.12
CA PHE A 40 12.57 -9.38 -2.82
C PHE A 40 12.57 -9.08 -4.33
N ASP A 41 13.07 -7.90 -4.70
CA ASP A 41 13.17 -7.44 -6.08
C ASP A 41 14.29 -8.18 -6.82
N GLU A 42 15.48 -8.26 -6.21
CA GLU A 42 16.64 -8.99 -6.77
C GLU A 42 16.37 -10.49 -6.97
N ASN A 43 15.52 -11.08 -6.13
CA ASN A 43 15.15 -12.49 -6.23
C ASN A 43 13.90 -12.74 -7.08
N HIS A 44 13.31 -11.69 -7.69
CA HIS A 44 12.10 -11.77 -8.52
C HIS A 44 10.96 -12.54 -7.84
N VAL A 45 10.73 -12.25 -6.56
CA VAL A 45 9.74 -13.00 -5.75
C VAL A 45 8.32 -12.76 -6.24
N ILE A 46 8.04 -11.56 -6.77
CA ILE A 46 6.77 -11.20 -7.40
C ILE A 46 7.00 -11.03 -8.90
N ASN A 47 6.18 -11.71 -9.71
CA ASN A 47 6.20 -11.59 -11.18
C ASN A 47 5.04 -10.75 -11.74
N SER A 48 4.11 -10.35 -10.88
CA SER A 48 3.03 -9.42 -11.24
C SER A 48 3.60 -8.02 -11.43
N PHE A 49 3.18 -7.33 -12.50
CA PHE A 49 3.77 -6.05 -12.93
C PHE A 49 5.29 -6.15 -13.16
N PRO A 50 5.75 -6.86 -14.20
CA PRO A 50 7.18 -7.19 -14.39
C PRO A 50 8.09 -5.97 -14.65
N SER A 51 7.52 -4.80 -14.97
CA SER A 51 8.24 -3.53 -15.10
C SER A 51 8.35 -2.73 -13.81
N TYR A 52 7.76 -3.20 -12.71
CA TYR A 52 7.88 -2.56 -11.41
C TYR A 52 9.09 -3.13 -10.66
N SER A 53 10.04 -2.25 -10.34
CA SER A 53 11.15 -2.51 -9.43
C SER A 53 11.16 -1.44 -8.34
N ILE A 54 11.27 -1.87 -7.08
CA ILE A 54 11.37 -0.93 -5.96
C ILE A 54 12.68 -0.14 -5.99
N GLN A 55 13.73 -0.67 -6.65
CA GLN A 55 15.03 -0.01 -6.79
C GLN A 55 15.00 1.20 -7.72
N ASP A 56 13.97 1.33 -8.57
CA ASP A 56 13.82 2.47 -9.48
C ASP A 56 13.38 3.76 -8.76
N TYR A 57 12.99 3.68 -7.49
CA TYR A 57 12.43 4.80 -6.74
C TYR A 57 13.32 5.25 -5.58
N THR A 58 13.30 6.56 -5.34
CA THR A 58 13.97 7.17 -4.18
C THR A 58 13.10 6.99 -2.94
N PHE A 59 13.71 6.53 -1.84
CA PHE A 59 13.04 6.37 -0.56
C PHE A 59 13.46 7.46 0.43
N ARG A 60 12.48 8.02 1.15
CA ARG A 60 12.66 9.01 2.20
C ARG A 60 12.11 8.47 3.51
N PHE A 61 13.00 8.20 4.46
CA PHE A 61 12.62 7.78 5.81
C PHE A 61 12.59 8.99 6.74
N PHE A 62 11.40 9.37 7.19
CA PHE A 62 11.17 10.54 8.04
C PHE A 62 11.27 10.18 9.54
N ASP A 63 12.21 10.81 10.25
CA ASP A 63 12.41 10.60 11.70
C ASP A 63 11.66 11.60 12.59
N GLY A 64 10.93 12.55 12.00
CA GLY A 64 10.28 13.65 12.72
C GLY A 64 10.93 15.00 12.52
N THR A 65 12.21 14.97 12.17
CA THR A 65 13.06 16.15 12.10
C THR A 65 13.80 16.23 10.77
N HIS A 66 14.10 15.09 10.16
CA HIS A 66 14.84 14.96 8.91
C HIS A 66 14.26 13.81 8.07
N ASP A 67 14.52 13.88 6.76
CA ASP A 67 14.37 12.73 5.87
C ASP A 67 15.75 12.12 5.65
N TYR A 68 15.86 10.81 5.83
CA TYR A 68 16.99 10.04 5.31
C TYR A 68 16.62 9.55 3.91
N VAL A 69 17.29 10.11 2.91
CA VAL A 69 16.96 9.90 1.50
C VAL A 69 17.93 8.88 0.92
N ILE A 70 17.39 7.80 0.39
CA ILE A 70 18.14 6.71 -0.23
C ILE A 70 18.02 6.87 -1.75
N ARG A 71 19.15 7.15 -2.41
CA ARG A 71 19.29 7.18 -3.88
C ARG A 71 20.47 6.30 -4.28
N ASP A 72 20.26 5.32 -5.14
CA ASP A 72 21.31 4.37 -5.56
C ASP A 72 22.07 3.77 -4.35
N ARG A 73 21.33 3.39 -3.30
CA ARG A 73 21.83 2.92 -1.99
C ARG A 73 22.72 3.90 -1.21
N ASN A 74 22.85 5.14 -1.66
CA ASN A 74 23.50 6.20 -0.89
C ASN A 74 22.47 6.90 -0.01
N ILE A 75 22.80 7.05 1.27
CA ILE A 75 21.93 7.69 2.25
C ILE A 75 22.41 9.13 2.47
N SER A 76 21.56 10.10 2.15
CA SER A 76 21.74 11.51 2.52
C SER A 76 20.75 11.91 3.61
N LYS A 77 21.13 12.86 4.44
CA LYS A 77 20.23 13.47 5.44
C LYS A 77 19.76 14.81 4.92
N GLU A 78 18.46 14.95 4.69
CA GLU A 78 17.81 16.12 4.11
C GLU A 78 16.82 16.76 5.10
N LYS A 79 16.40 18.00 4.79
CA LYS A 79 15.27 18.61 5.49
C LYS A 79 13.99 17.83 5.14
N PRO A 80 13.04 17.73 6.08
CA PRO A 80 11.84 16.95 5.84
C PRO A 80 11.02 17.60 4.73
N PHE A 81 10.69 16.83 3.70
CA PHE A 81 9.87 17.29 2.59
C PHE A 81 8.43 17.50 3.04
N LEU A 82 7.86 16.48 3.69
CA LEU A 82 6.55 16.52 4.31
C LEU A 82 6.64 15.93 5.71
N ARG A 83 6.02 16.59 6.69
CA ARG A 83 5.95 16.09 8.07
C ARG A 83 4.77 15.12 8.22
N SER A 84 4.79 14.04 7.45
CA SER A 84 3.75 13.01 7.49
C SER A 84 3.99 12.02 8.63
N LEU A 85 2.91 11.52 9.23
CA LEU A 85 2.96 10.37 10.15
C LEU A 85 2.57 9.06 9.45
N ALA A 86 2.13 9.14 8.19
CA ALA A 86 1.77 8.01 7.35
C ALA A 86 2.75 7.89 6.18
N ALA A 87 2.95 6.64 5.76
CA ALA A 87 3.60 6.29 4.50
C ALA A 87 2.79 6.88 3.32
N THR A 88 3.48 7.38 2.29
CA THR A 88 2.85 7.98 1.11
C THR A 88 3.86 8.15 -0.05
N THR A 89 3.36 8.45 -1.24
CA THR A 89 4.16 8.87 -2.40
C THR A 89 4.06 10.38 -2.63
N VAL A 90 5.19 11.03 -2.91
CA VAL A 90 5.30 12.49 -3.11
C VAL A 90 6.10 12.85 -4.35
N GLN A 91 5.75 13.94 -5.02
CA GLN A 91 6.55 14.47 -6.13
C GLN A 91 7.59 15.46 -5.61
N VAL A 92 8.86 15.14 -5.77
CA VAL A 92 10.01 15.99 -5.37
C VAL A 92 10.87 16.24 -6.59
N GLU A 93 11.05 17.51 -6.96
CA GLU A 93 11.88 17.92 -8.11
C GLU A 93 11.51 17.24 -9.44
N GLY A 94 10.24 16.86 -9.61
CA GLY A 94 9.72 16.21 -10.82
C GLY A 94 9.78 14.68 -10.80
N GLU A 95 10.29 14.08 -9.72
CA GLU A 95 10.34 12.63 -9.54
C GLU A 95 9.33 12.20 -8.47
N TRP A 96 8.63 11.08 -8.70
CA TRP A 96 7.81 10.43 -7.68
C TRP A 96 8.72 9.64 -6.74
N GLN A 97 8.64 9.95 -5.45
CA GLN A 97 9.49 9.40 -4.40
C GLN A 97 8.62 8.86 -3.26
N VAL A 98 9.09 7.79 -2.63
CA VAL A 98 8.43 7.16 -1.50
C VAL A 98 8.81 7.89 -0.22
N LEU A 99 7.83 8.29 0.58
CA LEU A 99 8.03 8.88 1.91
C LEU A 99 7.40 7.98 2.97
N VAL A 100 8.22 7.43 3.85
CA VAL A 100 7.77 6.56 4.94
C VAL A 100 8.28 7.07 6.29
N PRO A 101 7.51 6.97 7.38
CA PRO A 101 8.05 7.15 8.72
C PRO A 101 9.12 6.10 9.02
N THR A 102 10.10 6.43 9.87
CA THR A 102 11.00 5.40 10.40
C THR A 102 10.25 4.38 11.25
N ILE A 103 10.80 3.17 11.41
CA ILE A 103 10.24 2.09 12.21
C ILE A 103 9.90 2.56 13.63
N GLU A 104 10.81 3.31 14.26
CA GLU A 104 10.58 3.88 15.59
C GLU A 104 9.31 4.77 15.61
N ARG A 105 9.11 5.59 14.58
CA ARG A 105 7.93 6.44 14.47
C ARG A 105 6.67 5.63 14.19
N MET A 106 6.76 4.64 13.32
CA MET A 106 5.63 3.81 12.98
C MET A 106 5.17 3.01 14.20
N ASN A 107 6.11 2.40 14.93
CA ASN A 107 5.84 1.67 16.17
C ASN A 107 5.32 2.59 17.30
N SER A 108 5.82 3.82 17.42
CA SER A 108 5.27 4.78 18.39
C SER A 108 3.83 5.21 18.04
N THR A 109 3.49 5.27 16.76
CA THR A 109 2.14 5.57 16.27
C THR A 109 1.21 4.36 16.48
N LEU A 110 1.64 3.15 16.12
CA LEU A 110 0.91 1.90 16.32
C LEU A 110 0.70 1.60 17.80
N SER A 111 1.68 1.84 18.67
CA SER A 111 1.51 1.65 20.12
C SER A 111 0.58 2.71 20.76
N PHE A 112 0.50 3.90 20.19
CA PHE A 112 -0.47 4.93 20.60
C PHE A 112 -1.90 4.58 20.17
N LEU A 113 -2.06 4.07 18.94
CA LEU A 113 -3.36 3.67 18.37
C LEU A 113 -3.84 2.30 18.89
N GLY A 114 -2.91 1.37 19.15
CA GLY A 114 -3.12 -0.02 19.53
C GLY A 114 -3.48 -0.27 20.99
N LYS A 115 -3.99 0.72 21.73
CA LYS A 115 -4.56 0.52 23.08
C LYS A 115 -5.89 -0.27 23.08
N GLY A 116 -6.02 -1.29 22.23
CA GLY A 116 -7.23 -2.11 22.10
C GLY A 116 -7.21 -3.25 21.09
N GLN A 117 -6.13 -3.48 20.33
CA GLN A 117 -5.99 -4.63 19.43
C GLN A 117 -4.78 -5.49 19.83
N ASP A 118 -4.97 -6.81 19.86
CA ASP A 118 -3.88 -7.77 20.07
C ASP A 118 -3.12 -7.92 18.75
N LEU A 119 -2.05 -7.13 18.58
CA LEU A 119 -1.20 -7.14 17.39
C LEU A 119 -0.07 -8.18 17.50
N SER A 120 -0.15 -9.12 18.46
CA SER A 120 0.96 -10.04 18.76
C SER A 120 1.19 -11.11 17.67
N SER A 121 0.22 -11.36 16.80
CA SER A 121 0.35 -12.27 15.64
C SER A 121 0.87 -11.59 14.37
N ILE A 122 1.03 -10.26 14.37
CA ILE A 122 1.51 -9.51 13.20
C ILE A 122 3.04 -9.51 13.22
N ASP A 123 3.65 -10.05 12.17
CA ASP A 123 5.07 -9.86 11.92
C ASP A 123 5.29 -8.41 11.46
N SER A 124 5.69 -7.56 12.42
CA SER A 124 5.86 -6.13 12.20
C SER A 124 6.92 -5.80 11.16
N ASP A 125 7.99 -6.61 11.08
CA ASP A 125 9.07 -6.40 10.11
C ASP A 125 8.59 -6.80 8.71
N ALA A 126 7.86 -7.91 8.58
CA ALA A 126 7.22 -8.29 7.32
C ALA A 126 6.21 -7.26 6.83
N LEU A 127 5.42 -6.69 7.73
CA LEU A 127 4.47 -5.62 7.38
C LEU A 127 5.20 -4.36 6.91
N GLN A 128 6.29 -3.98 7.58
CA GLN A 128 7.11 -2.83 7.17
C GLN A 128 7.71 -3.00 5.77
N VAL A 129 8.28 -4.17 5.47
CA VAL A 129 8.80 -4.48 4.14
C VAL A 129 7.67 -4.42 3.11
N ALA A 130 6.51 -4.99 3.41
CA ALA A 130 5.35 -4.95 2.53
C ALA A 130 4.87 -3.50 2.27
N THR A 131 4.84 -2.64 3.29
CA THR A 131 4.49 -1.22 3.13
C THR A 131 5.46 -0.47 2.22
N LEU A 132 6.77 -0.77 2.24
CA LEU A 132 7.71 -0.17 1.28
C LEU A 132 7.34 -0.52 -0.16
N TRP A 133 6.91 -1.76 -0.40
CA TRP A 133 6.45 -2.22 -1.70
C TRP A 133 5.10 -1.61 -2.10
N HIS A 134 4.17 -1.43 -1.16
CA HIS A 134 2.90 -0.72 -1.38
C HIS A 134 3.15 0.71 -1.88
N GLU A 135 3.96 1.47 -1.14
CA GLU A 135 4.24 2.87 -1.51
C GLU A 135 5.13 2.98 -2.74
N GLY A 136 6.10 2.09 -2.90
CA GLY A 136 6.87 2.00 -4.14
C GLY A 136 5.96 1.75 -5.35
N PHE A 137 4.89 0.98 -5.18
CA PHE A 137 3.94 0.70 -6.25
C PHE A 137 3.12 1.94 -6.61
N HIS A 138 2.78 2.80 -5.65
CA HIS A 138 2.21 4.11 -5.95
C HIS A 138 3.17 4.99 -6.75
N SER A 139 4.47 4.98 -6.41
CA SER A 139 5.48 5.69 -7.22
C SER A 139 5.55 5.13 -8.65
N TYR A 140 5.43 3.81 -8.83
CA TYR A 140 5.32 3.17 -10.15
C TYR A 140 4.07 3.58 -10.92
N GLN A 141 2.90 3.48 -10.28
CA GLN A 141 1.61 3.90 -10.83
C GLN A 141 1.67 5.35 -11.34
N MET A 142 2.20 6.26 -10.52
CA MET A 142 2.30 7.67 -10.88
C MET A 142 3.40 7.95 -11.91
N THR A 143 4.50 7.19 -11.91
CA THR A 143 5.58 7.40 -12.90
C THR A 143 5.17 6.97 -14.31
N HIS A 144 4.39 5.89 -14.42
CA HIS A 144 4.10 5.28 -15.72
C HIS A 144 2.68 5.53 -16.22
N PHE A 145 1.73 5.80 -15.32
CA PHE A 145 0.30 5.83 -15.65
C PHE A 145 -0.43 7.07 -15.14
N GLU A 146 0.29 8.13 -14.76
CA GLU A 146 -0.31 9.39 -14.27
C GLU A 146 -1.39 9.91 -15.22
N GLU A 147 -1.21 9.88 -16.54
CA GLU A 147 -2.23 10.35 -17.49
C GLU A 147 -3.52 9.53 -17.46
N ASN A 148 -3.42 8.22 -17.23
CA ASN A 148 -4.58 7.34 -17.11
C ASN A 148 -5.27 7.53 -15.75
N LEU A 149 -4.48 7.65 -14.67
CA LEU A 149 -4.96 7.86 -13.31
C LEU A 149 -5.56 9.26 -13.11
N ALA A 150 -5.03 10.27 -13.80
CA ALA A 150 -5.48 11.65 -13.79
C ALA A 150 -6.97 11.79 -14.11
N LYS A 151 -7.49 10.93 -14.99
CA LYS A 151 -8.92 10.87 -15.37
C LYS A 151 -9.83 10.55 -14.18
N TYR A 152 -9.29 9.90 -13.16
CA TYR A 152 -9.99 9.55 -11.92
C TYR A 152 -9.61 10.51 -10.77
N MET A 153 -8.35 10.94 -10.67
CA MET A 153 -7.86 11.76 -9.56
C MET A 153 -8.26 13.23 -9.67
N TYR A 154 -8.30 13.81 -10.88
CA TYR A 154 -8.58 15.23 -11.09
C TYR A 154 -10.01 15.52 -11.52
N LEU A 155 -10.92 14.58 -11.27
CA LEU A 155 -12.33 14.85 -11.43
C LEU A 155 -12.72 15.98 -10.48
N HIS A 156 -13.18 17.09 -11.07
CA HIS A 156 -13.55 18.32 -10.36
C HIS A 156 -14.68 18.14 -9.32
N ASP A 157 -15.24 16.94 -9.20
CA ASP A 157 -16.33 16.60 -8.30
C ASP A 157 -15.96 15.50 -7.28
N MET A 158 -14.68 15.36 -6.88
CA MET A 158 -14.35 14.51 -5.72
C MET A 158 -14.86 15.13 -4.40
N PRO A 159 -15.22 14.33 -3.38
CA PRO A 159 -15.61 14.89 -2.08
C PRO A 159 -14.40 15.58 -1.41
N GLU A 160 -14.61 16.73 -0.78
CA GLU A 160 -13.54 17.41 -0.02
C GLU A 160 -13.05 16.56 1.16
N ASN A 161 -13.96 15.81 1.79
CA ASN A 161 -13.65 14.84 2.83
C ASN A 161 -14.25 13.49 2.43
N ILE A 162 -13.38 12.61 1.93
CA ILE A 162 -13.78 11.31 1.38
C ILE A 162 -14.27 10.38 2.49
N GLU A 163 -13.61 10.37 3.66
CA GLU A 163 -14.02 9.52 4.79
C GLU A 163 -15.42 9.89 5.30
N SER A 164 -15.69 11.17 5.50
CA SER A 164 -17.04 11.62 5.88
C SER A 164 -18.06 11.31 4.80
N PHE A 165 -17.70 11.49 3.52
CA PHE A 165 -18.59 11.15 2.42
C PHE A 165 -18.95 9.66 2.40
N VAL A 166 -17.97 8.76 2.55
CA VAL A 166 -18.19 7.31 2.61
C VAL A 166 -19.08 6.96 3.80
N ALA A 167 -18.76 7.48 4.99
CA ALA A 167 -19.51 7.20 6.21
C ALA A 167 -20.99 7.66 6.13
N GLU A 168 -21.24 8.85 5.60
CA GLU A 168 -22.58 9.46 5.60
C GLU A 168 -23.46 8.99 4.43
N TYR A 169 -22.87 8.72 3.27
CA TYR A 169 -23.65 8.43 2.05
C TYR A 169 -23.62 6.97 1.61
N ILE A 170 -22.59 6.20 2.00
CA ILE A 170 -22.44 4.81 1.56
C ILE A 170 -22.63 3.87 2.74
N ASP A 171 -21.94 4.10 3.86
CA ASP A 171 -21.94 3.18 5.00
C ASP A 171 -23.23 3.25 5.81
N ALA A 172 -23.91 4.39 5.77
CA ALA A 172 -25.20 4.59 6.42
C ALA A 172 -26.36 3.88 5.70
N ASP A 173 -26.16 3.45 4.45
CA ASP A 173 -27.16 2.70 3.68
C ASP A 173 -26.94 1.19 3.88
N GLU A 174 -27.81 0.58 4.68
CA GLU A 174 -27.75 -0.85 5.00
C GLU A 174 -27.92 -1.75 3.77
N HIS A 175 -28.60 -1.31 2.71
CA HIS A 175 -28.73 -2.09 1.49
C HIS A 175 -27.41 -2.09 0.71
N LEU A 176 -26.81 -0.92 0.51
CA LEU A 176 -25.49 -0.80 -0.15
C LEU A 176 -24.41 -1.57 0.61
N LYS A 177 -24.48 -1.56 1.94
CA LYS A 177 -23.56 -2.30 2.80
C LYS A 177 -23.74 -3.81 2.71
N LYS A 178 -24.99 -4.29 2.69
CA LYS A 178 -25.30 -5.70 2.53
C LYS A 178 -24.81 -6.23 1.19
N ASP A 179 -25.06 -5.49 0.11
CA ASP A 179 -24.65 -5.90 -1.24
C ASP A 179 -23.12 -5.90 -1.37
N TYR A 180 -22.44 -4.94 -0.72
CA TYR A 180 -20.98 -4.92 -0.63
C TYR A 180 -20.43 -6.19 0.05
N LEU A 181 -20.98 -6.54 1.21
CA LEU A 181 -20.57 -7.75 1.95
C LEU A 181 -20.86 -9.04 1.16
N GLN A 182 -21.97 -9.07 0.41
CA GLN A 182 -22.28 -10.19 -0.47
C GLN A 182 -21.25 -10.31 -1.60
N ALA A 183 -20.91 -9.21 -2.25
CA ALA A 183 -19.88 -9.18 -3.30
C ALA A 183 -18.52 -9.66 -2.75
N GLU A 184 -18.14 -9.24 -1.55
CA GLU A 184 -16.93 -9.67 -0.88
C GLU A 184 -16.91 -11.18 -0.62
N GLN A 185 -17.99 -11.74 -0.08
CA GLN A 185 -18.11 -13.19 0.19
C GLN A 185 -18.00 -14.04 -1.08
N ILE A 186 -18.55 -13.53 -2.19
CA ILE A 186 -18.43 -14.20 -3.50
C ILE A 186 -16.97 -14.23 -3.94
N LEU A 187 -16.24 -13.12 -3.81
CA LEU A 187 -14.80 -13.07 -4.12
C LEU A 187 -13.98 -14.01 -3.23
N ASP A 188 -14.25 -14.07 -1.92
CA ASP A 188 -13.55 -15.00 -1.02
C ASP A 188 -13.74 -16.45 -1.46
N THR A 189 -14.96 -16.80 -1.86
CA THR A 189 -15.27 -18.12 -2.40
C THR A 189 -14.56 -18.35 -3.75
N ALA A 190 -14.52 -17.33 -4.61
CA ALA A 190 -13.84 -17.40 -5.90
C ALA A 190 -12.33 -17.61 -5.75
N ILE A 191 -11.69 -16.94 -4.77
CA ILE A 191 -10.28 -17.09 -4.42
C ILE A 191 -10.01 -18.49 -3.88
N ALA A 192 -10.84 -19.00 -2.97
CA ALA A 192 -10.71 -20.34 -2.39
C ALA A 192 -11.01 -21.50 -3.36
N SER A 193 -11.79 -21.25 -4.42
CA SER A 193 -12.14 -22.28 -5.41
C SER A 193 -10.91 -22.89 -6.07
N LYS A 194 -10.89 -24.21 -6.29
CA LYS A 194 -9.81 -24.89 -7.04
C LYS A 194 -10.19 -25.17 -8.50
N ASN A 195 -11.41 -24.83 -8.89
CA ASN A 195 -11.96 -25.08 -10.23
C ASN A 195 -12.09 -23.75 -10.97
N LEU A 196 -11.44 -23.66 -12.14
CA LEU A 196 -11.42 -22.45 -12.96
C LEU A 196 -12.82 -22.04 -13.45
N GLU A 197 -13.64 -22.98 -13.92
CA GLU A 197 -15.02 -22.72 -14.34
C GLU A 197 -15.88 -22.21 -13.18
N GLU A 198 -15.67 -22.75 -11.97
CA GLU A 198 -16.35 -22.26 -10.78
C GLU A 198 -15.87 -20.87 -10.37
N THR A 199 -14.55 -20.60 -10.47
CA THR A 199 -14.00 -19.25 -10.25
C THR A 199 -14.59 -18.26 -11.25
N LYS A 200 -14.75 -18.64 -12.52
CA LYS A 200 -15.36 -17.80 -13.57
C LYS A 200 -16.85 -17.54 -13.32
N ARG A 201 -17.60 -18.57 -12.90
CA ARG A 201 -19.01 -18.44 -12.51
C ARG A 201 -19.17 -17.49 -11.32
N LEU A 202 -18.37 -17.66 -10.28
CA LEU A 202 -18.38 -16.80 -9.09
C LEU A 202 -17.94 -15.38 -9.42
N ALA A 203 -16.94 -15.19 -10.29
CA ALA A 203 -16.52 -13.87 -10.73
C ALA A 203 -17.64 -13.15 -11.52
N SER A 204 -18.41 -13.88 -12.33
CA SER A 204 -19.60 -13.34 -13.01
C SER A 204 -20.69 -12.95 -11.99
N GLU A 205 -20.96 -13.81 -11.00
CA GLU A 205 -21.92 -13.53 -9.91
C GLU A 205 -21.50 -12.31 -9.08
N PHE A 206 -20.20 -12.14 -8.83
CA PHE A 206 -19.64 -10.95 -8.20
C PHE A 206 -19.94 -9.70 -9.03
N LEU A 207 -19.67 -9.72 -10.34
CA LEU A 207 -19.91 -8.57 -11.22
C LEU A 207 -21.39 -8.18 -11.25
N ASP A 208 -22.31 -9.14 -11.26
CA ASP A 208 -23.75 -8.88 -11.20
C ASP A 208 -24.14 -8.11 -9.93
N VAL A 209 -23.69 -8.57 -8.76
CA VAL A 209 -23.94 -7.90 -7.47
C VAL A 209 -23.25 -6.53 -7.41
N TYR A 210 -21.99 -6.47 -7.85
CA TYR A 210 -21.17 -5.27 -7.85
C TYR A 210 -21.80 -4.16 -8.71
N TYR A 211 -22.17 -4.45 -9.96
CA TYR A 211 -22.79 -3.46 -10.84
C TYR A 211 -24.20 -3.10 -10.39
N SER A 212 -25.02 -4.06 -9.96
CA SER A 212 -26.37 -3.79 -9.41
C SER A 212 -26.30 -2.84 -8.20
N ARG A 213 -25.35 -3.04 -7.28
CA ARG A 213 -25.12 -2.13 -6.15
C ARG A 213 -24.79 -0.71 -6.63
N ARG A 214 -23.90 -0.60 -7.63
CA ARG A 214 -23.43 0.69 -8.15
C ARG A 214 -24.49 1.47 -8.93
N GLU A 215 -25.57 0.83 -9.39
CA GLU A 215 -26.73 1.55 -9.95
C GLU A 215 -27.40 2.48 -8.91
N ASN A 216 -27.32 2.11 -7.63
CA ASN A 216 -27.85 2.88 -6.51
C ASN A 216 -26.87 3.92 -5.95
N LEU A 217 -25.65 3.98 -6.48
CA LEU A 217 -24.66 4.98 -6.12
C LEU A 217 -24.73 6.21 -7.01
N THR A 218 -24.37 7.36 -6.45
CA THR A 218 -24.09 8.55 -7.24
C THR A 218 -22.88 8.30 -8.14
N GLU A 219 -22.80 9.01 -9.26
CA GLU A 219 -21.65 8.91 -10.18
C GLU A 219 -20.32 9.22 -9.48
N LYS A 220 -20.33 10.23 -8.61
CA LYS A 220 -19.21 10.60 -7.74
C LYS A 220 -18.77 9.44 -6.84
N ALA A 221 -19.71 8.77 -6.18
CA ALA A 221 -19.40 7.61 -5.34
C ALA A 221 -18.83 6.46 -6.19
N ARG A 222 -19.44 6.17 -7.35
CA ARG A 222 -18.94 5.15 -8.28
C ARG A 222 -17.51 5.41 -8.70
N GLN A 223 -17.19 6.62 -9.14
CA GLN A 223 -15.84 6.97 -9.62
C GLN A 223 -14.80 6.84 -8.51
N MET A 224 -15.14 7.31 -7.31
CA MET A 224 -14.30 7.17 -6.12
C MET A 224 -14.05 5.70 -5.75
N GLU A 225 -15.08 4.85 -5.71
CA GLU A 225 -14.90 3.41 -5.47
C GLU A 225 -13.94 2.77 -6.48
N SER A 226 -14.15 3.02 -7.78
CA SER A 226 -13.27 2.48 -8.82
C SER A 226 -11.84 2.99 -8.71
N LEU A 227 -11.64 4.26 -8.32
CA LEU A 227 -10.32 4.83 -8.12
C LEU A 227 -9.57 4.13 -6.97
N TYR A 228 -10.21 3.98 -5.81
CA TYR A 228 -9.59 3.38 -4.64
C TYR A 228 -9.39 1.86 -4.80
N GLU A 229 -10.35 1.15 -5.39
CA GLU A 229 -10.16 -0.26 -5.75
C GLU A 229 -8.95 -0.42 -6.68
N MET A 230 -8.83 0.46 -7.69
CA MET A 230 -7.77 0.36 -8.67
C MET A 230 -6.40 0.75 -8.12
N ILE A 231 -6.24 1.94 -7.52
CA ILE A 231 -4.93 2.42 -7.04
C ILE A 231 -4.51 1.65 -5.79
N GLU A 232 -5.35 1.66 -4.77
CA GLU A 232 -4.99 1.14 -3.45
C GLU A 232 -5.18 -0.37 -3.37
N GLY A 233 -6.18 -0.92 -4.07
CA GLY A 233 -6.35 -2.37 -4.11
C GLY A 233 -5.26 -3.10 -4.89
N SER A 234 -4.72 -2.51 -5.96
CA SER A 234 -3.56 -3.10 -6.65
C SER A 234 -2.25 -2.92 -5.87
N ALA A 235 -2.09 -1.81 -5.14
CA ALA A 235 -0.97 -1.64 -4.21
C ALA A 235 -1.04 -2.63 -3.03
N GLN A 236 -2.22 -2.80 -2.43
CA GLN A 236 -2.45 -3.78 -1.36
C GLN A 236 -2.30 -5.22 -1.85
N TYR A 237 -2.57 -5.48 -3.14
CA TYR A 237 -2.25 -6.77 -3.77
C TYR A 237 -0.74 -7.04 -3.75
N ILE A 238 0.08 -6.11 -4.22
CA ILE A 238 1.54 -6.23 -4.13
C ILE A 238 2.01 -6.36 -2.66
N GLU A 239 1.49 -5.52 -1.77
CA GLU A 239 1.77 -5.56 -0.33
C GLU A 239 1.51 -6.96 0.24
N SER A 240 0.34 -7.52 -0.05
CA SER A 240 -0.09 -8.81 0.48
C SER A 240 0.77 -9.98 -0.04
N LEU A 241 1.26 -9.90 -1.28
CA LEU A 241 2.17 -10.91 -1.84
C LEU A 241 3.56 -10.85 -1.20
N ILE A 242 4.10 -9.66 -0.93
CA ILE A 242 5.36 -9.49 -0.20
C ILE A 242 5.24 -10.00 1.22
N TYR A 243 4.18 -9.62 1.92
CA TYR A 243 3.92 -10.08 3.26
C TYR A 243 3.81 -11.61 3.31
N ARG A 244 3.08 -12.23 2.37
CA ARG A 244 2.99 -13.68 2.24
C ARG A 244 4.35 -14.35 2.06
N ALA A 245 5.19 -13.77 1.21
CA ALA A 245 6.51 -14.32 0.94
C ALA A 245 7.46 -14.21 2.13
N GLN A 246 7.30 -13.17 2.97
CA GLN A 246 8.15 -12.96 4.15
C GLN A 246 7.64 -13.65 5.42
N ALA A 247 6.37 -13.44 5.78
CA ALA A 247 5.75 -13.95 7.01
C ALA A 247 5.22 -15.38 6.87
N GLY A 248 5.04 -15.86 5.63
CA GLY A 248 4.53 -17.19 5.32
C GLY A 248 3.01 -17.27 5.22
N GLU A 249 2.52 -18.43 4.76
CA GLU A 249 1.11 -18.65 4.42
C GLU A 249 0.17 -18.45 5.61
N GLU A 250 0.51 -18.97 6.79
CA GLU A 250 -0.36 -18.92 7.97
C GLU A 250 -0.60 -17.47 8.42
N ALA A 251 0.47 -16.68 8.56
CA ALA A 251 0.38 -15.26 8.92
C ALA A 251 -0.33 -14.44 7.83
N TYR A 252 -0.09 -14.75 6.54
CA TYR A 252 -0.81 -14.12 5.44
C TYR A 252 -2.32 -14.40 5.49
N GLN A 253 -2.70 -15.65 5.75
CA GLN A 253 -4.10 -16.02 5.86
C GLN A 253 -4.74 -15.29 7.05
N GLU A 254 -4.07 -15.24 8.21
CA GLU A 254 -4.56 -14.55 9.40
C GLU A 254 -4.75 -13.03 9.17
N TYR A 255 -3.78 -12.38 8.54
CA TYR A 255 -3.77 -10.93 8.42
C TYR A 255 -4.57 -10.40 7.22
N TYR A 256 -4.42 -11.01 6.04
CA TYR A 256 -5.08 -10.53 4.81
C TYR A 256 -6.36 -11.30 4.47
N MET A 257 -6.48 -12.59 4.80
CA MET A 257 -7.56 -13.43 4.28
C MET A 257 -8.69 -13.69 5.26
N THR A 258 -8.44 -13.70 6.58
CA THR A 258 -9.52 -13.85 7.57
C THR A 258 -10.38 -12.59 7.67
N THR A 259 -11.67 -12.79 7.43
CA THR A 259 -12.73 -11.78 7.28
C THR A 259 -13.22 -11.13 8.58
N ASP A 260 -12.64 -11.41 9.74
CA ASP A 260 -13.26 -11.01 11.03
C ASP A 260 -13.26 -9.50 11.32
N THR A 261 -12.63 -8.66 10.47
CA THR A 261 -12.60 -7.20 10.68
C THR A 261 -12.56 -6.37 9.40
N VAL A 262 -13.11 -6.84 8.26
CA VAL A 262 -13.49 -5.85 7.23
C VAL A 262 -14.73 -5.14 7.74
N ALA A 263 -14.52 -4.06 8.46
CA ALA A 263 -15.58 -3.09 8.63
C ALA A 263 -16.03 -2.75 7.21
N ALA A 264 -17.28 -3.08 6.85
CA ALA A 264 -17.90 -2.59 5.61
C ALA A 264 -18.09 -1.05 5.61
N ASN A 265 -17.33 -0.37 6.46
CA ASN A 265 -17.31 1.06 6.71
C ASN A 265 -15.91 1.60 6.41
N GLY A 266 -15.85 2.86 6.04
CA GLY A 266 -14.61 3.55 5.72
C GLY A 266 -14.06 3.16 4.36
N ILE A 267 -13.03 3.88 3.95
CA ILE A 267 -12.48 3.78 2.60
C ILE A 267 -11.64 2.50 2.38
N SER A 268 -11.05 1.97 3.45
CA SER A 268 -10.15 0.79 3.40
C SER A 268 -10.82 -0.46 2.85
N LYS A 269 -12.15 -0.56 2.90
CA LYS A 269 -12.89 -1.67 2.30
C LYS A 269 -12.62 -1.77 0.79
N TYR A 270 -12.52 -0.65 0.08
CA TYR A 270 -12.23 -0.63 -1.35
C TYR A 270 -10.84 -1.17 -1.69
N TYR A 271 -9.89 -1.05 -0.76
CA TYR A 271 -8.53 -1.55 -0.90
C TYR A 271 -8.59 -3.09 -0.89
N THR A 272 -9.30 -3.64 0.09
CA THR A 272 -9.57 -5.08 0.20
C THR A 272 -10.32 -5.62 -1.01
N MET A 273 -11.35 -4.91 -1.49
CA MET A 273 -12.10 -5.31 -2.69
C MET A 273 -11.19 -5.38 -3.92
N GLY A 274 -10.42 -4.33 -4.19
CA GLY A 274 -9.50 -4.29 -5.32
C GLY A 274 -8.42 -5.39 -5.23
N ARG A 275 -7.86 -5.61 -4.03
CA ARG A 275 -6.93 -6.72 -3.78
C ARG A 275 -7.54 -8.08 -4.12
N LYS A 276 -8.78 -8.33 -3.67
CA LYS A 276 -9.49 -9.59 -3.95
C LYS A 276 -9.78 -9.76 -5.45
N ILE A 277 -10.09 -8.68 -6.17
CA ILE A 277 -10.23 -8.71 -7.63
C ILE A 277 -8.91 -9.12 -8.29
N CYS A 278 -7.77 -8.53 -7.90
CA CYS A 278 -6.44 -8.92 -8.40
C CYS A 278 -6.15 -10.42 -8.17
N LEU A 279 -6.47 -10.95 -6.98
CA LEU A 279 -6.27 -12.37 -6.68
C LEU A 279 -7.17 -13.31 -7.52
N VAL A 280 -8.36 -12.86 -7.90
CA VAL A 280 -9.22 -13.60 -8.84
C VAL A 280 -8.66 -13.50 -10.26
N LEU A 281 -8.18 -12.33 -10.67
CA LEU A 281 -7.51 -12.12 -11.96
C LEU A 281 -6.29 -13.03 -12.12
N ASP A 282 -5.47 -13.22 -11.09
CA ASP A 282 -4.35 -14.18 -11.12
C ASP A 282 -4.74 -15.60 -11.52
N LYS A 283 -5.99 -15.98 -11.24
CA LYS A 283 -6.51 -17.32 -11.53
C LYS A 283 -7.13 -17.41 -12.92
N LEU A 284 -7.83 -16.36 -13.33
CA LEU A 284 -8.56 -16.31 -14.62
C LEU A 284 -7.63 -15.92 -15.77
N SER A 285 -6.68 -15.01 -15.53
CA SER A 285 -5.79 -14.48 -16.54
C SER A 285 -4.43 -14.20 -15.90
N PRO A 286 -3.57 -15.21 -15.68
CA PRO A 286 -2.32 -15.07 -14.90
C PRO A 286 -1.36 -13.97 -15.38
N ASP A 287 -1.52 -13.51 -16.61
CA ASP A 287 -0.69 -12.48 -17.25
C ASP A 287 -1.37 -11.09 -17.28
N TRP A 288 -2.54 -10.93 -16.64
CA TRP A 288 -3.35 -9.69 -16.67
C TRP A 288 -2.55 -8.42 -16.32
N SER A 289 -1.62 -8.52 -15.38
CA SER A 289 -0.86 -7.38 -14.86
C SER A 289 0.24 -6.90 -15.81
N LYS A 290 0.59 -7.67 -16.85
CA LYS A 290 1.61 -7.28 -17.83
C LYS A 290 1.15 -6.13 -18.73
N ASP A 291 -0.13 -6.16 -19.09
CA ASP A 291 -0.74 -5.22 -20.02
C ASP A 291 -1.69 -4.23 -19.33
N PHE A 292 -1.86 -4.34 -18.00
CA PHE A 292 -2.71 -3.44 -17.25
C PHE A 292 -2.08 -2.05 -17.11
N ASP A 293 -2.68 -1.07 -17.79
CA ASP A 293 -2.21 0.30 -17.89
C ASP A 293 -3.04 1.31 -17.08
N PHE A 294 -3.93 0.81 -16.20
CA PHE A 294 -4.82 1.62 -15.38
C PHE A 294 -5.80 2.52 -16.17
N SER A 295 -6.03 2.24 -17.46
CA SER A 295 -7.02 2.97 -18.27
C SER A 295 -8.47 2.64 -17.93
N VAL A 296 -8.69 1.52 -17.22
CA VAL A 296 -9.99 1.01 -16.79
C VAL A 296 -9.93 0.48 -15.37
N GLY A 297 -11.07 0.46 -14.67
CA GLY A 297 -11.12 -0.07 -13.30
C GLY A 297 -10.97 -1.59 -13.23
N LEU A 298 -10.56 -2.12 -12.08
CA LEU A 298 -10.31 -3.56 -11.89
C LEU A 298 -11.53 -4.45 -12.14
N ALA A 299 -12.73 -4.02 -11.75
CA ALA A 299 -13.96 -4.78 -12.03
C ALA A 299 -14.26 -4.85 -13.54
N GLU A 300 -13.97 -3.78 -14.29
CA GLU A 300 -14.11 -3.79 -15.75
C GLU A 300 -13.05 -4.69 -16.40
N LEU A 301 -11.82 -4.67 -15.89
CA LEU A 301 -10.76 -5.59 -16.32
C LEU A 301 -11.16 -7.05 -16.09
N LEU A 302 -11.73 -7.36 -14.91
CA LEU A 302 -12.24 -8.68 -14.60
C LEU A 302 -13.35 -9.12 -15.56
N ALA A 303 -14.30 -8.22 -15.88
CA ALA A 303 -15.37 -8.50 -16.84
C ALA A 303 -14.81 -8.88 -18.22
N LYS A 304 -13.83 -8.10 -18.74
CA LYS A 304 -13.17 -8.38 -20.03
C LYS A 304 -12.52 -9.76 -20.07
N ASN A 305 -11.80 -10.14 -19.01
CA ASN A 305 -11.12 -11.43 -18.93
C ASN A 305 -12.08 -12.63 -18.78
N ILE A 306 -13.31 -12.41 -18.31
CA ILE A 306 -14.35 -13.46 -18.31
C ILE A 306 -14.95 -13.65 -19.71
N GLU A 307 -15.10 -12.57 -20.48
CA GLU A 307 -15.71 -12.58 -21.82
C GLU A 307 -14.78 -13.09 -22.92
N GLU A 308 -13.48 -12.76 -22.87
CA GLU A 308 -12.48 -13.13 -23.89
C GLU A 308 -12.18 -14.63 -23.96
N GLU A 309 -12.55 -15.39 -22.94
CA GLU A 309 -12.41 -16.86 -22.89
C GLU A 309 -13.66 -17.63 -23.36
N ARG A 310 -14.62 -16.99 -24.04
CA ARG A 310 -15.78 -17.65 -24.68
C ARG A 310 -15.54 -17.93 -26.16
#